data_AF-A0A7J4REC0-F1
#
_entry.id   AF-A0A7J4REC0-F1
#
_cell.length_a   1.000
_cell.length_b   1.000
_cell.length_c   1.000
_cell.angle_alpha   90.00
_cell.angle_beta   90.00
_cell.angle_gamma   90.00
#
_symmetry.space_group_name_H-M   'P 1'
#
loop_
_entity.id
_entity.type
_entity.pdbx_description
1 polymer ?
#
loop_
_entity_poly.entity_id
_entity_poly.type
_entity_poly.pdbx_seq_one_letter_code
_entity_poly.pdbx_strand_id
1 'polypeptide(L)'
;QEIVDDVLWNFEQHTIAIWSPVVRARKGTHAELFKQFVEQGYMSGRVNGHDADFEKPPTLDKNFRHDIDVRIDRFLLSKDRRHRTTEAVENALKLGGGALAVTSLRIPKKTLDAEGMTRPEHPEGTTISWSEDFACPEHGAFMPELSPRVFSFNSPLGACPECQGLGIQRQFNPDLIIDDTLTVANGCVLPWRQSMSPGWYKKLLKQVCEHYGISPNIPFGLLDEDAKDILLYGSGSTIIHFHFESDNGSVYKMNRPWEGIIA
;
A
#
# COMPACT_ATOMS: atom_id res chain seq x y z
N GLN A 1 27.58 11.90 10.08
CA GLN A 1 28.10 12.90 11.05
C GLN A 1 27.12 14.04 11.30
N GLU A 2 26.48 14.62 10.26
CA GLU A 2 25.48 15.69 10.42
C GLU A 2 24.32 15.32 11.37
N ILE A 3 23.86 14.06 11.34
CA ILE A 3 22.81 13.57 12.25
C ILE A 3 23.23 13.73 13.73
N VAL A 4 24.49 13.46 14.08
CA VAL A 4 24.98 13.59 15.46
C VAL A 4 24.97 15.05 15.89
N ASP A 5 25.36 15.95 14.99
CA ASP A 5 25.32 17.40 15.24
C ASP A 5 23.89 17.90 15.44
N ASP A 6 22.94 17.43 14.63
CA ASP A 6 21.53 17.81 14.75
C ASP A 6 20.88 17.24 16.02
N VAL A 7 21.20 16.00 16.42
CA VAL A 7 20.76 15.43 17.70
C VAL A 7 21.30 16.26 18.88
N LEU A 8 22.57 16.66 18.83
CA LEU A 8 23.16 17.54 19.85
C LEU A 8 22.50 18.92 19.86
N TRP A 9 22.17 19.48 18.71
CA TRP A 9 21.48 20.76 18.59
C TRP A 9 20.07 20.72 19.18
N ASN A 10 19.31 19.65 18.92
CA ASN A 10 17.92 19.51 19.37
C ASN A 10 17.78 19.13 20.85
N PHE A 11 18.67 18.28 21.37
CA PHE A 11 18.46 17.64 22.67
C PHE A 11 19.58 17.88 23.70
N GLU A 12 20.41 18.92 23.53
CA GLU A 12 21.50 19.21 24.47
C GLU A 12 21.00 19.32 25.93
N GLN A 13 21.61 18.58 26.86
CA GLN A 13 21.21 18.49 28.28
C GLN A 13 19.89 17.74 28.55
N HIS A 14 19.24 17.17 27.53
CA HIS A 14 18.08 16.29 27.75
C HIS A 14 18.59 14.89 28.14
N THR A 15 17.82 14.19 28.97
CA THR A 15 17.96 12.73 29.06
C THR A 15 17.25 12.14 27.85
N ILE A 16 18.00 11.45 26.99
CA ILE A 16 17.46 10.89 25.75
C ILE A 16 17.44 9.36 25.79
N ALA A 17 16.56 8.77 25.00
CA ALA A 17 16.66 7.38 24.57
C ALA A 17 16.81 7.34 23.06
N ILE A 18 17.80 6.57 22.59
CA ILE A 18 18.05 6.33 21.17
C ILE A 18 17.43 4.99 20.81
N TRP A 19 16.61 5.01 19.76
CA TRP A 19 15.85 3.88 19.25
C TRP A 19 16.28 3.57 17.83
N SER A 20 16.30 2.27 17.52
CA SER A 20 16.53 1.76 16.18
C SER A 20 15.24 1.13 15.65
N PRO A 21 14.63 1.71 14.59
CA PRO A 21 13.38 1.23 14.00
C PRO A 21 13.62 0.01 13.09
N VAL A 22 13.70 -1.18 13.67
CA VAL A 22 14.04 -2.40 12.91
C VAL A 22 12.87 -2.91 12.07
N VAL A 23 11.65 -2.76 12.58
CA VAL A 23 10.42 -3.16 11.87
C VAL A 23 9.45 -2.00 11.81
N ARG A 24 8.95 -1.72 10.60
CA ARG A 24 7.93 -0.70 10.33
C ARG A 24 6.83 -1.24 9.44
N ALA A 25 5.60 -1.23 9.95
CA ALA A 25 4.37 -1.61 9.26
C ALA A 25 4.43 -2.98 8.53
N ARG A 26 5.19 -3.95 9.06
CA ARG A 26 5.33 -5.28 8.45
C ARG A 26 4.47 -6.32 9.15
N LYS A 27 3.81 -7.16 8.34
CA LYS A 27 3.04 -8.32 8.83
C LYS A 27 3.96 -9.44 9.28
N GLY A 28 3.61 -10.12 10.37
CA GLY A 28 4.34 -11.29 10.84
C GLY A 28 4.45 -11.35 12.35
N THR A 29 4.77 -12.54 12.87
CA THR A 29 4.92 -12.77 14.30
C THR A 29 6.28 -12.30 14.85
N HIS A 30 7.28 -12.14 13.97
CA HIS A 30 8.65 -11.67 14.30
C HIS A 30 9.36 -12.41 15.44
N ALA A 31 8.91 -13.63 15.79
CA ALA A 31 9.45 -14.40 16.92
C ALA A 31 10.96 -14.70 16.78
N GLU A 32 11.43 -14.95 15.56
CA GLU A 32 12.85 -15.21 15.30
C GLU A 32 13.70 -13.93 15.42
N LEU A 33 13.12 -12.77 15.05
CA LEU A 33 13.75 -11.46 15.19
C LEU A 33 14.00 -11.12 16.66
N PHE A 34 13.03 -11.39 17.55
CA PHE A 34 13.21 -11.18 18.99
C PHE A 34 14.34 -12.03 19.58
N LYS A 35 14.48 -13.30 19.15
CA LYS A 35 15.60 -14.15 19.58
C LYS A 35 16.94 -13.58 19.13
N GLN A 36 17.04 -13.15 17.88
CA GLN A 36 18.25 -12.53 17.34
C GLN A 36 18.64 -11.26 18.11
N PHE A 37 17.65 -10.46 18.54
CA PHE A 37 17.92 -9.30 19.40
C PHE A 37 18.54 -9.70 20.74
N VAL A 38 17.97 -10.71 21.42
CA VAL A 38 18.51 -11.20 22.71
C VAL A 38 19.91 -11.79 22.54
N GLU A 39 20.17 -12.55 21.47
CA GLU A 39 21.50 -13.09 21.15
C GLU A 39 22.54 -11.99 20.91
N GLN A 40 22.11 -10.86 20.34
CA GLN A 40 22.94 -9.67 20.13
C GLN A 40 23.05 -8.78 21.38
N GLY A 41 22.37 -9.13 22.48
CA GLY A 41 22.38 -8.39 23.75
C GLY A 41 21.38 -7.24 23.85
N TYR A 42 20.46 -7.12 22.88
CA TYR A 42 19.36 -6.17 22.95
C TYR A 42 18.22 -6.76 23.77
N MET A 43 18.01 -6.23 24.97
CA MET A 43 17.04 -6.77 25.94
C MET A 43 15.68 -6.07 25.92
N SER A 44 15.61 -4.86 25.38
CA SER A 44 14.43 -4.00 25.54
C SER A 44 14.15 -3.14 24.32
N GLY A 45 12.87 -2.85 24.10
CA GLY A 45 12.43 -2.04 22.99
C GLY A 45 10.99 -1.58 23.15
N ARG A 46 10.39 -1.16 22.03
CA ARG A 46 8.95 -0.92 21.90
C ARG A 46 8.36 -1.79 20.81
N VAL A 47 7.16 -2.30 21.06
CA VAL A 47 6.38 -3.05 20.11
C VAL A 47 5.02 -2.36 19.99
N ASN A 48 4.69 -1.86 18.80
CA ASN A 48 3.49 -1.05 18.53
C ASN A 48 3.34 0.12 19.51
N GLY A 49 4.45 0.79 19.85
CA GLY A 49 4.48 1.92 20.78
C GLY A 49 4.50 1.56 22.27
N HIS A 50 4.33 0.30 22.65
CA HIS A 50 4.40 -0.15 24.04
C HIS A 50 5.78 -0.68 24.39
N ASP A 51 6.30 -0.29 25.55
CA ASP A 51 7.58 -0.84 26.04
C ASP A 51 7.47 -2.36 26.23
N ALA A 52 8.46 -3.08 25.72
CA ALA A 52 8.51 -4.54 25.72
C ALA A 52 9.91 -5.04 26.09
N ASP A 53 9.92 -6.17 26.80
CA ASP A 53 11.13 -6.96 27.08
C ASP A 53 11.25 -8.04 26.01
N PHE A 54 12.43 -8.13 25.38
CA PHE A 54 12.66 -9.09 24.29
C PHE A 54 12.96 -10.51 24.79
N GLU A 55 13.27 -10.72 26.08
CA GLU A 55 13.31 -12.07 26.66
C GLU A 55 11.91 -12.67 26.79
N LYS A 56 10.92 -11.81 27.01
CA LYS A 56 9.51 -12.17 27.14
C LYS A 56 8.66 -11.32 26.18
N PRO A 57 8.85 -11.51 24.86
CA PRO A 57 8.20 -10.66 23.87
C PRO A 57 6.69 -10.91 23.85
N PRO A 58 5.89 -9.88 23.53
CA PRO A 58 4.46 -10.05 23.33
C PRO A 58 4.19 -10.98 22.14
N THR A 59 3.09 -11.74 22.19
CA THR A 59 2.65 -12.55 21.05
C THR A 59 2.05 -11.65 19.97
N LEU A 60 2.66 -11.65 18.79
CA LEU A 60 2.23 -10.88 17.63
C LEU A 60 1.44 -11.74 16.65
N ASP A 61 0.43 -11.16 16.01
CA ASP A 61 -0.42 -11.85 15.04
C ASP A 61 0.20 -11.74 13.64
N LYS A 62 0.21 -12.86 12.91
CA LYS A 62 0.75 -12.94 11.55
C LYS A 62 0.00 -12.02 10.56
N ASN A 63 -1.28 -11.75 10.78
CA ASN A 63 -2.14 -11.02 9.85
C ASN A 63 -2.04 -9.50 9.99
N PHE A 64 -1.64 -9.02 11.17
CA PHE A 64 -1.56 -7.60 11.48
C PHE A 64 -0.17 -7.05 11.21
N ARG A 65 -0.10 -5.75 10.91
CA ARG A 65 1.15 -5.01 10.74
C ARG A 65 1.65 -4.59 12.11
N HIS A 66 2.96 -4.68 12.31
CA HIS A 66 3.59 -4.34 13.57
C HIS A 66 4.79 -3.43 13.37
N ASP A 67 5.06 -2.63 14.40
CA ASP A 67 6.22 -1.76 14.53
C ASP A 67 7.08 -2.23 15.70
N ILE A 68 8.38 -2.36 15.48
CA ILE A 68 9.34 -2.80 16.51
C ILE A 68 10.53 -1.85 16.52
N ASP A 69 10.74 -1.23 17.68
CA ASP A 69 11.87 -0.37 17.98
C ASP A 69 12.78 -1.04 19.00
N VAL A 70 14.07 -1.09 18.72
CA VAL A 70 15.08 -1.57 19.66
C VAL A 70 15.68 -0.38 20.39
N ARG A 71 15.77 -0.44 21.73
CA ARG A 71 16.45 0.60 22.51
C ARG A 71 17.95 0.35 22.47
N ILE A 72 18.70 1.30 21.91
CA ILE A 72 20.16 1.20 21.75
C ILE A 72 20.88 1.73 22.98
N ASP A 73 20.55 2.97 23.38
CA ASP A 73 21.17 3.59 24.55
C ASP A 73 20.22 4.60 25.21
N ARG A 74 20.49 4.92 26.47
CA ARG A 74 19.77 5.92 27.26
C ARG A 74 20.76 6.66 28.16
N PHE A 75 20.91 7.96 27.95
CA PHE A 75 21.83 8.78 28.75
C PHE A 75 21.47 10.27 28.72
N LEU A 76 22.09 11.04 29.62
CA LEU A 76 22.07 12.50 29.58
C LEU A 76 23.01 12.99 28.47
N LEU A 77 22.45 13.69 27.50
CA LEU A 77 23.18 14.22 26.36
C LEU A 77 24.01 15.45 26.78
N SER A 78 25.32 15.39 26.54
CA SER A 78 26.25 16.51 26.75
C SER A 78 27.29 16.52 25.64
N LYS A 79 27.84 17.69 25.31
CA LYS A 79 28.93 17.85 24.34
C LYS A 79 30.17 17.05 24.70
N ASP A 80 30.46 16.89 26.00
CA ASP A 80 31.61 16.09 26.47
C ASP A 80 31.45 14.59 26.15
N ARG A 81 30.21 14.14 25.92
CA ARG A 81 29.88 12.74 25.61
C ARG A 81 29.66 12.50 24.12
N ARG A 82 30.11 13.41 23.26
CA ARG A 82 29.94 13.32 21.79
C ARG A 82 30.36 11.96 21.23
N HIS A 83 31.48 11.39 21.70
CA HIS A 83 31.94 10.06 21.25
C HIS A 83 30.88 8.96 21.48
N ARG A 84 30.31 8.91 22.68
CA ARG A 84 29.25 7.95 23.02
C ARG A 84 27.99 8.18 22.20
N THR A 85 27.63 9.44 21.95
CA THR A 85 26.50 9.78 21.07
C THR A 85 26.74 9.27 19.66
N THR A 86 27.93 9.46 19.11
CA THR A 86 28.29 8.95 17.79
C THR A 86 28.17 7.43 17.73
N GLU A 87 28.77 6.70 18.68
CA GLU A 87 28.70 5.23 18.71
C GLU A 87 27.25 4.74 18.82
N ALA A 88 26.42 5.38 19.65
CA ALA A 88 25.02 5.01 19.81
C ALA A 88 24.20 5.28 18.53
N VAL A 89 24.44 6.41 17.86
CA VAL A 89 23.78 6.76 16.59
C VAL A 89 24.20 5.81 15.47
N GLU A 90 25.50 5.51 15.33
CA GLU A 90 26.00 4.56 14.33
C GLU A 90 25.43 3.15 14.55
N ASN A 91 25.38 2.68 15.80
CA ASN A 91 24.75 1.40 16.13
C ASN A 91 23.25 1.39 15.81
N ALA A 92 22.55 2.49 16.10
CA ALA A 92 21.12 2.61 15.81
C ALA A 92 20.83 2.56 14.31
N LEU A 93 21.60 3.30 13.52
CA LEU A 93 21.51 3.33 12.06
C LEU A 93 21.82 1.96 11.45
N LYS A 94 22.89 1.31 11.92
CA LYS A 94 23.28 -0.01 11.42
C LYS A 94 22.20 -1.07 11.67
N LEU A 95 21.59 -1.07 12.85
CA LEU A 95 20.52 -2.03 13.18
C LEU A 95 19.20 -1.67 12.48
N GLY A 96 18.92 -0.38 12.30
CA GLY A 96 17.68 0.16 11.74
C GLY A 96 17.68 0.27 10.22
N GLY A 97 18.73 -0.23 9.56
CA GLY A 97 18.88 -0.15 8.10
C GLY A 97 18.91 1.29 7.59
N GLY A 98 19.66 2.16 8.27
CA GLY A 98 19.81 3.56 7.90
C GLY A 98 18.85 4.52 8.61
N ALA A 99 17.98 4.06 9.51
CA ALA A 99 17.07 4.92 10.28
C ALA A 99 17.33 4.86 11.79
N LEU A 100 17.02 5.95 12.51
CA LEU A 100 16.99 6.02 13.98
C LEU A 100 15.90 6.96 14.47
N ALA A 101 15.56 6.86 15.75
CA ALA A 101 14.73 7.85 16.44
C ALA A 101 15.30 8.19 17.81
N VAL A 102 15.12 9.44 18.26
CA VAL A 102 15.53 9.89 19.60
C VAL A 102 14.32 10.47 20.31
N THR A 103 14.03 9.93 21.49
CA THR A 103 12.98 10.44 22.38
C THR A 103 13.61 11.24 23.50
N SER A 104 13.10 12.44 23.77
CA SER A 104 13.41 13.16 24.99
C SER A 104 12.65 12.57 26.17
N LEU A 105 13.38 11.97 27.13
CA LEU A 105 12.80 11.39 28.34
C LEU A 105 12.74 12.36 29.51
N ARG A 106 13.65 13.33 29.60
CA ARG A 106 13.62 14.40 30.59
C ARG A 106 14.24 15.66 30.03
N ILE A 107 13.57 16.79 30.24
CA ILE A 107 14.05 18.12 29.88
C ILE A 107 15.08 18.57 30.94
N PRO A 108 16.13 19.34 30.57
CA PRO A 108 16.99 19.99 31.53
C PRO A 108 16.18 20.87 32.51
N LYS A 109 16.52 20.82 33.80
CA LYS A 109 16.00 21.78 34.77
C LYS A 109 16.46 23.17 34.31
N LYS A 110 15.52 24.10 34.03
CA LYS A 110 15.85 25.49 33.69
C LYS A 110 16.81 26.06 34.75
N THR A 111 18.08 26.18 34.40
CA THR A 111 19.05 27.00 35.13
C THR A 111 18.98 28.42 34.55
N LEU A 112 19.11 29.42 35.41
CA LEU A 112 18.97 30.85 35.07
C LEU A 112 19.92 31.31 33.94
N ASP A 113 20.93 30.53 33.58
CA ASP A 113 21.93 30.86 32.55
C ASP A 113 21.49 30.54 31.10
N ALA A 114 20.29 29.99 30.91
CA ALA A 114 19.79 29.55 29.60
C ALA A 114 18.91 30.58 28.85
N GLU A 115 18.82 31.82 29.32
CA GLU A 115 17.94 32.88 28.78
C GLU A 115 18.40 33.51 27.44
N GLY A 116 19.32 32.87 26.71
CA GLY A 116 19.89 33.45 25.48
C GLY A 116 20.19 32.48 24.34
N MET A 117 19.84 31.19 24.46
CA MET A 117 20.07 30.23 23.37
C MET A 117 18.80 29.97 22.58
N THR A 118 18.80 30.32 21.30
CA THR A 118 17.75 30.05 20.31
C THR A 118 17.68 28.55 20.00
N ARG A 119 17.27 27.74 20.98
CA ARG A 119 17.16 26.29 20.86
C ARG A 119 15.69 25.90 20.72
N PRO A 120 15.38 24.84 19.95
CA PRO A 120 14.04 24.31 19.90
C PRO A 120 13.65 23.73 21.28
N GLU A 121 12.61 24.28 21.90
CA GLU A 121 12.05 23.73 23.13
C GLU A 121 11.22 22.48 22.81
N HIS A 122 11.81 21.30 22.96
CA HIS A 122 11.08 20.03 22.81
C HIS A 122 10.48 19.59 24.15
N PRO A 123 9.16 19.34 24.23
CA PRO A 123 8.55 18.82 25.46
C PRO A 123 9.01 17.39 25.78
N GLU A 124 8.77 16.97 27.02
CA GLU A 124 9.07 15.61 27.47
C GLU A 124 8.18 14.62 26.70
N GLY A 125 8.79 13.56 26.18
CA GLY A 125 8.13 12.57 25.32
C GLY A 125 8.23 12.84 23.82
N THR A 126 8.72 14.02 23.39
CA THR A 126 8.94 14.29 21.96
C THR A 126 9.93 13.30 21.37
N THR A 127 9.53 12.68 20.25
CA THR A 127 10.37 11.76 19.48
C THR A 127 10.63 12.38 18.11
N ILE A 128 11.90 12.49 17.73
CA ILE A 128 12.32 12.94 16.41
C ILE A 128 13.03 11.77 15.75
N SER A 129 12.81 11.60 14.45
CA SER A 129 13.39 10.51 13.68
C SER A 129 14.33 11.04 12.60
N TRP A 130 15.39 10.29 12.33
CA TRP A 130 16.38 10.57 11.30
C TRP A 130 16.58 9.35 10.41
N SER A 131 17.03 9.60 9.18
CA SER A 131 17.39 8.56 8.22
C SER A 131 18.61 9.01 7.42
N GLU A 132 19.57 8.10 7.23
CA GLU A 132 20.69 8.24 6.29
C GLU A 132 20.22 7.98 4.85
N ASP A 133 19.24 7.08 4.67
CA ASP A 133 18.60 6.84 3.39
C ASP A 133 17.43 7.80 3.17
N PHE A 134 16.93 7.92 1.94
CA PHE A 134 15.65 8.60 1.66
C PHE A 134 14.45 7.73 2.10
N ALA A 135 14.49 7.19 3.31
CA ALA A 135 13.41 6.42 3.91
C ALA A 135 12.64 7.28 4.91
N CYS A 136 11.31 7.16 4.89
CA CYS A 136 10.45 7.70 5.92
C CYS A 136 10.60 6.83 7.19
N PRO A 137 11.18 7.34 8.29
CA PRO A 137 11.42 6.56 9.49
C PRO A 137 10.13 6.22 10.27
N GLU A 138 9.03 6.93 10.00
CA GLU A 138 7.72 6.66 10.59
C GLU A 138 6.94 5.58 9.84
N HIS A 139 6.86 5.70 8.51
CA HIS A 139 6.00 4.84 7.69
C HIS A 139 6.76 3.67 7.04
N GLY A 140 8.10 3.66 7.11
CA GLY A 140 8.95 2.67 6.46
C GLY A 140 8.96 2.76 4.93
N ALA A 141 8.44 3.85 4.36
CA ALA A 141 8.44 4.09 2.93
C ALA A 141 9.86 4.44 2.47
N PHE A 142 10.40 3.69 1.52
CA PHE A 142 11.71 3.96 0.94
C PHE A 142 11.55 4.75 -0.36
N MET A 143 12.26 5.86 -0.50
CA MET A 143 12.42 6.57 -1.75
C MET A 143 13.79 6.22 -2.33
N PRO A 144 13.89 5.88 -3.63
CA PRO A 144 15.19 5.72 -4.28
C PRO A 144 15.95 7.05 -4.30
N GLU A 145 17.27 7.00 -4.47
CA GLU A 145 18.09 8.21 -4.58
C GLU A 145 17.50 9.20 -5.60
N LEU A 146 17.41 10.46 -5.18
CA LEU A 146 16.90 11.55 -5.99
C LEU A 146 17.84 11.83 -7.17
N SER A 147 17.60 11.12 -8.27
CA SER A 147 18.27 11.32 -9.55
C SER A 147 17.28 11.87 -10.57
N PRO A 148 17.73 12.62 -11.59
CA PRO A 148 16.86 13.12 -12.67
C PRO A 148 16.03 12.02 -13.36
N ARG A 149 16.49 10.77 -13.30
CA ARG A 149 15.80 9.61 -13.90
C ARG A 149 14.53 9.22 -13.16
N VAL A 150 14.47 9.39 -11.85
CA VAL A 150 13.26 9.09 -11.04
C VAL A 150 12.11 10.04 -11.40
N PHE A 151 12.42 11.23 -11.92
CA PHE A 151 11.44 12.20 -12.39
C PHE A 151 11.09 12.05 -13.87
N SER A 152 11.74 11.13 -14.58
CA SER A 152 11.52 10.92 -16.00
C SER A 152 10.49 9.81 -16.22
N PHE A 153 9.32 10.17 -16.74
CA PHE A 153 8.31 9.21 -17.19
C PHE A 153 8.79 8.34 -18.37
N ASN A 154 9.86 8.75 -19.05
CA ASN A 154 10.52 7.96 -20.10
C ASN A 154 11.53 6.94 -19.53
N SER A 155 11.79 6.96 -18.22
CA SER A 155 12.63 5.98 -17.55
C SER A 155 11.78 4.97 -16.80
N PRO A 156 12.10 3.66 -16.84
CA PRO A 156 11.40 2.66 -16.03
C PRO A 156 11.39 2.98 -14.52
N LEU A 157 12.38 3.75 -14.04
CA LEU A 157 12.49 4.15 -12.63
C LEU A 157 11.49 5.24 -12.23
N GLY A 158 11.07 6.10 -13.17
CA GLY A 158 10.11 7.19 -12.92
C GLY A 158 8.75 6.97 -13.57
N ALA A 159 8.61 5.95 -14.42
CA ALA A 159 7.37 5.60 -15.09
C ALA A 159 6.39 4.92 -14.11
N CYS A 160 5.14 5.36 -14.14
CA CYS A 160 4.06 4.63 -13.46
C CYS A 160 3.97 3.20 -14.02
N PRO A 161 3.91 2.15 -13.18
CA PRO A 161 3.91 0.77 -13.64
C PRO A 161 2.65 0.39 -14.43
N GLU A 162 1.52 1.04 -14.15
CA GLU A 162 0.24 0.71 -14.78
C GLU A 162 0.07 1.30 -16.19
N CYS A 163 0.60 2.50 -16.43
CA CYS A 163 0.52 3.16 -17.73
C CYS A 163 1.89 3.27 -18.43
N GLN A 164 2.94 2.73 -17.81
CA GLN A 164 4.33 2.77 -18.30
C GLN A 164 4.80 4.17 -18.68
N GLY A 165 4.36 5.19 -17.92
CA GLY A 165 4.72 6.59 -18.16
C GLY A 165 3.93 7.29 -19.27
N LEU A 166 2.94 6.62 -19.89
CA LEU A 166 2.07 7.24 -20.90
C LEU A 166 1.05 8.22 -20.30
N GLY A 167 0.73 8.07 -19.02
CA GLY A 167 -0.28 8.89 -18.33
C GLY A 167 -1.73 8.60 -18.73
N ILE A 168 -1.96 7.64 -19.64
CA ILE A 168 -3.27 7.24 -20.13
C ILE A 168 -3.39 5.71 -20.15
N GLN A 169 -4.60 5.21 -19.94
CA GLN A 169 -4.97 3.82 -20.18
C GLN A 169 -6.10 3.78 -21.19
N ARG A 170 -6.03 2.84 -22.13
CA ARG A 170 -7.10 2.62 -23.11
C ARG A 170 -8.06 1.61 -22.51
N GLN A 171 -9.31 2.03 -22.36
CA GLN A 171 -10.41 1.19 -21.92
C GLN A 171 -11.57 1.36 -22.90
N PHE A 172 -12.41 0.33 -22.98
CA PHE A 172 -13.63 0.39 -23.75
C PHE A 172 -14.63 1.34 -23.08
N ASN A 173 -15.25 2.21 -23.87
CA ASN A 173 -16.33 3.07 -23.40
C ASN A 173 -17.68 2.40 -23.73
N PRO A 174 -18.49 2.00 -22.72
CA PRO A 174 -19.80 1.39 -22.94
C PRO A 174 -20.71 2.21 -23.85
N ASP A 175 -20.69 3.54 -23.73
CA ASP A 175 -21.53 4.47 -24.50
C ASP A 175 -21.24 4.44 -26.01
N LEU A 176 -20.01 4.04 -26.38
CA LEU A 176 -19.63 3.90 -27.79
C LEU A 176 -19.90 2.48 -28.34
N ILE A 177 -20.17 1.52 -27.45
CA ILE A 177 -20.39 0.11 -27.79
C ILE A 177 -21.89 -0.20 -27.85
N ILE A 178 -22.69 0.46 -27.01
CA ILE A 178 -24.11 0.20 -26.86
C ILE A 178 -24.93 1.38 -27.36
N ASP A 179 -25.97 1.05 -28.12
CA ASP A 179 -27.06 1.96 -28.44
C ASP A 179 -28.20 1.79 -27.42
N ASP A 180 -28.31 2.75 -26.50
CA ASP A 180 -29.29 2.73 -25.40
C ASP A 180 -30.75 2.77 -25.86
N THR A 181 -31.00 3.20 -27.09
CA THR A 181 -32.36 3.29 -27.66
C THR A 181 -32.86 1.93 -28.16
N LEU A 182 -31.93 1.01 -28.43
CA LEU A 182 -32.24 -0.31 -28.96
C LEU A 182 -32.39 -1.34 -27.85
N THR A 183 -33.20 -2.35 -28.13
CA THR A 183 -33.39 -3.50 -27.24
C THR A 183 -32.31 -4.54 -27.50
N VAL A 184 -32.07 -5.42 -26.53
CA VAL A 184 -31.17 -6.59 -26.71
C VAL A 184 -31.63 -7.44 -27.90
N ALA A 185 -32.94 -7.62 -28.06
CA ALA A 185 -33.53 -8.32 -29.19
C ALA A 185 -33.32 -7.60 -30.54
N ASN A 186 -33.07 -6.29 -30.58
CA ASN A 186 -32.80 -5.55 -31.81
C ASN A 186 -31.30 -5.32 -32.05
N GLY A 187 -30.44 -5.84 -31.18
CA GLY A 187 -28.98 -5.74 -31.31
C GLY A 187 -28.46 -4.37 -30.87
N CYS A 188 -28.66 -4.05 -29.60
CA CYS A 188 -28.13 -2.83 -28.97
C CYS A 188 -26.59 -2.76 -28.97
N VAL A 189 -25.89 -3.91 -29.03
CA VAL A 189 -24.42 -3.96 -29.09
C VAL A 189 -23.92 -3.72 -30.52
N LEU A 190 -23.38 -2.53 -30.77
CA LEU A 190 -23.00 -2.06 -32.11
C LEU A 190 -21.94 -2.92 -32.80
N PRO A 191 -20.81 -3.30 -32.15
CA PRO A 191 -19.78 -4.12 -32.80
C PRO A 191 -20.29 -5.51 -33.20
N TRP A 192 -21.15 -6.12 -32.38
CA TRP A 192 -21.68 -7.45 -32.65
C TRP A 192 -22.74 -7.45 -33.75
N ARG A 193 -23.50 -6.36 -33.87
CA ARG A 193 -24.45 -6.14 -34.97
C ARG A 193 -23.76 -6.12 -36.34
N GLN A 194 -22.54 -5.59 -36.40
CA GLN A 194 -21.74 -5.48 -37.63
C GLN A 194 -20.77 -6.66 -37.83
N SER A 195 -20.77 -7.64 -36.92
CA SER A 195 -19.87 -8.80 -36.98
C SER A 195 -20.24 -9.77 -38.10
N MET A 196 -19.34 -10.72 -38.38
CA MET A 196 -19.59 -11.81 -39.36
C MET A 196 -20.71 -12.76 -38.96
N SER A 197 -21.16 -12.75 -37.69
CA SER A 197 -22.22 -13.65 -37.20
C SER A 197 -23.16 -12.96 -36.19
N PRO A 198 -23.92 -11.93 -36.60
CA PRO A 198 -24.76 -11.15 -35.68
C PRO A 198 -25.87 -12.00 -35.02
N GLY A 199 -26.39 -12.99 -35.76
CA GLY A 199 -27.42 -13.90 -35.27
C GLY A 199 -26.95 -14.77 -34.10
N TRP A 200 -25.66 -15.13 -34.06
CA TRP A 200 -25.09 -15.91 -32.97
C TRP A 200 -25.03 -15.09 -31.67
N TYR A 201 -24.45 -13.88 -31.73
CA TYR A 201 -24.38 -12.97 -30.58
C TYR A 201 -25.77 -12.59 -30.06
N LYS A 202 -26.73 -12.40 -30.95
CA LYS A 202 -28.13 -12.14 -30.58
C LYS A 202 -28.78 -13.31 -29.85
N LYS A 203 -28.56 -14.56 -30.30
CA LYS A 203 -29.03 -15.77 -29.60
C LYS A 203 -28.36 -15.91 -28.23
N LEU A 204 -27.05 -15.62 -28.15
CA LEU A 204 -26.26 -15.67 -26.93
C LEU A 204 -26.79 -14.69 -25.87
N LEU A 205 -26.93 -13.40 -26.22
CA LEU A 205 -27.47 -12.38 -25.31
C LEU A 205 -28.89 -12.68 -24.85
N LYS A 206 -29.75 -13.20 -25.74
CA LYS A 206 -31.10 -13.61 -25.36
C LYS A 206 -31.10 -14.70 -24.28
N GLN A 207 -30.20 -15.66 -24.37
CA GLN A 207 -30.09 -16.73 -23.36
C GLN A 207 -29.55 -16.23 -22.03
N VAL A 208 -28.64 -15.24 -22.04
CA VAL A 208 -28.22 -14.54 -20.81
C VAL A 208 -29.41 -13.82 -20.18
N CYS A 209 -30.20 -13.11 -21.00
CA CYS A 209 -31.40 -12.42 -20.53
C CYS A 209 -32.43 -13.39 -19.93
N GLU A 210 -32.68 -14.52 -20.61
CA GLU A 210 -33.60 -15.57 -20.13
C GLU A 210 -33.14 -16.19 -18.80
N HIS A 211 -31.83 -16.40 -18.62
CA HIS A 211 -31.29 -16.96 -17.38
C HIS A 211 -31.49 -16.03 -16.17
N TYR A 212 -31.31 -14.72 -16.36
CA TYR A 212 -31.45 -13.71 -15.30
C TYR A 212 -32.84 -13.07 -15.22
N GLY A 213 -33.77 -13.47 -16.08
CA GLY A 213 -35.11 -12.87 -16.14
C GLY A 213 -35.15 -11.44 -16.67
N ILE A 214 -34.09 -11.01 -17.39
CA ILE A 214 -34.00 -9.69 -18.01
C ILE A 214 -34.88 -9.69 -19.26
N SER A 215 -35.74 -8.67 -19.43
CA SER A 215 -36.59 -8.60 -20.62
C SER A 215 -35.79 -8.14 -21.85
N PRO A 216 -35.67 -8.96 -22.91
CA PRO A 216 -34.87 -8.62 -24.09
C PRO A 216 -35.54 -7.57 -25.00
N ASN A 217 -36.79 -7.21 -24.71
CA ASN A 217 -37.60 -6.26 -25.49
C ASN A 217 -37.64 -4.86 -24.88
N ILE A 218 -36.97 -4.64 -23.75
CA ILE A 218 -36.81 -3.32 -23.16
C ILE A 218 -35.57 -2.67 -23.78
N PRO A 219 -35.62 -1.36 -24.12
CA PRO A 219 -34.44 -0.61 -24.54
C PRO A 219 -33.34 -0.67 -23.49
N PHE A 220 -32.08 -0.82 -23.90
CA PHE A 220 -30.98 -1.05 -22.97
C PHE A 220 -30.85 0.06 -21.91
N GLY A 221 -31.08 1.32 -22.29
CA GLY A 221 -31.02 2.46 -21.36
C GLY A 221 -32.07 2.41 -20.24
N LEU A 222 -33.19 1.69 -20.45
CA LEU A 222 -34.28 1.53 -19.48
C LEU A 222 -34.17 0.27 -18.61
N LEU A 223 -33.14 -0.55 -18.83
CA LEU A 223 -32.84 -1.67 -17.94
C LEU A 223 -32.39 -1.15 -16.56
N ASP A 224 -32.60 -1.97 -15.55
CA ASP A 224 -32.04 -1.78 -14.22
C ASP A 224 -30.50 -1.90 -14.25
N GLU A 225 -29.84 -1.23 -13.31
CA GLU A 225 -28.38 -1.18 -13.27
C GLU A 225 -27.75 -2.56 -13.07
N ASP A 226 -28.38 -3.45 -12.29
CA ASP A 226 -27.90 -4.83 -12.10
C ASP A 226 -27.95 -5.63 -13.41
N ALA A 227 -29.01 -5.49 -14.20
CA ALA A 227 -29.09 -6.11 -15.53
C ALA A 227 -28.05 -5.54 -16.50
N LYS A 228 -27.79 -4.23 -16.47
CA LYS A 228 -26.74 -3.60 -17.29
C LYS A 228 -25.36 -4.13 -16.90
N ASP A 229 -25.07 -4.23 -15.60
CA ASP A 229 -23.80 -4.72 -15.08
C ASP A 229 -23.52 -6.16 -15.50
N ILE A 230 -24.51 -7.05 -15.34
CA ILE A 230 -24.43 -8.46 -15.77
C ILE A 230 -24.16 -8.56 -17.27
N LEU A 231 -24.87 -7.78 -18.09
CA LEU A 231 -24.68 -7.81 -19.54
C LEU A 231 -23.30 -7.28 -19.93
N LEU A 232 -22.81 -6.22 -19.28
CA LEU A 232 -21.56 -5.54 -19.61
C LEU A 232 -20.30 -6.27 -19.12
N TYR A 233 -20.30 -6.70 -17.85
CA TYR A 233 -19.10 -7.18 -17.16
C TYR A 233 -19.15 -8.67 -16.81
N GLY A 234 -20.25 -9.35 -17.14
CA GLY A 234 -20.33 -10.80 -17.06
C GLY A 234 -21.08 -11.32 -15.83
N SER A 235 -21.17 -12.65 -15.73
CA SER A 235 -21.82 -13.36 -14.62
C SER A 235 -20.86 -13.77 -13.49
N GLY A 236 -19.60 -13.34 -13.57
CA GLY A 236 -18.54 -13.76 -12.66
C GLY A 236 -18.29 -15.27 -12.74
N SER A 237 -18.59 -16.00 -11.67
CA SER A 237 -18.43 -17.46 -11.59
C SER A 237 -19.70 -18.27 -11.92
N THR A 238 -20.82 -17.60 -12.19
CA THR A 238 -22.10 -18.28 -12.43
C THR A 238 -22.12 -18.88 -13.83
N ILE A 239 -22.31 -20.21 -13.92
CA ILE A 239 -22.34 -20.94 -15.19
C ILE A 239 -23.73 -20.82 -15.83
N ILE A 240 -23.77 -20.42 -17.10
CA ILE A 240 -24.98 -20.37 -17.91
C ILE A 240 -24.96 -21.52 -18.92
N HIS A 241 -26.12 -22.15 -19.08
CA HIS A 241 -26.34 -23.25 -20.02
C HIS A 241 -26.84 -22.70 -21.35
N PHE A 242 -25.96 -22.61 -22.34
CA PHE A 242 -26.30 -22.12 -23.67
C PHE A 242 -26.72 -23.26 -24.61
N HIS A 243 -27.77 -23.03 -25.38
CA HIS A 243 -28.35 -23.98 -26.33
C HIS A 243 -28.53 -23.34 -27.70
N PHE A 244 -27.76 -23.76 -28.70
CA PHE A 244 -27.84 -23.25 -30.06
C PHE A 244 -28.37 -24.32 -31.00
N GLU A 245 -29.42 -23.98 -31.75
CA GLU A 245 -29.95 -24.79 -32.83
C GLU A 245 -29.67 -24.09 -34.16
N SER A 246 -29.09 -24.85 -35.10
CA SER A 246 -28.83 -24.44 -36.48
C SER A 246 -30.00 -24.81 -37.37
N ASP A 247 -30.16 -24.10 -38.50
CA ASP A 247 -31.26 -24.33 -39.45
C ASP A 247 -31.21 -25.75 -40.07
N ASN A 248 -30.05 -26.40 -40.04
CA ASN A 248 -29.84 -27.78 -40.48
C ASN A 248 -30.19 -28.83 -39.40
N GLY A 249 -30.76 -28.42 -38.26
CA GLY A 249 -31.16 -29.31 -37.15
C GLY A 249 -30.01 -29.77 -36.25
N SER A 250 -28.78 -29.25 -36.43
CA SER A 250 -27.68 -29.53 -35.51
C SER A 250 -27.83 -28.73 -34.23
N VAL A 251 -27.69 -29.41 -33.09
CA VAL A 251 -27.78 -28.84 -31.75
C VAL A 251 -26.39 -28.74 -31.13
N TYR A 252 -26.05 -27.55 -30.65
CA TYR A 252 -24.81 -27.25 -29.94
C TYR A 252 -25.10 -26.73 -28.54
N LYS A 253 -24.56 -27.41 -27.52
CA LYS A 253 -24.73 -27.04 -26.10
C LYS A 253 -23.38 -26.60 -25.53
N MET A 254 -23.38 -25.50 -24.78
CA MET A 254 -22.18 -24.95 -24.17
C MET A 254 -22.48 -24.48 -22.74
N ASN A 255 -21.65 -24.85 -21.78
CA ASN A 255 -21.79 -24.45 -20.39
C ASN A 255 -20.57 -23.60 -20.01
N ARG A 256 -20.76 -22.31 -19.80
CA ARG A 256 -19.70 -21.40 -19.36
C ARG A 256 -20.27 -20.18 -18.65
N PRO A 257 -19.48 -19.47 -17.83
CA PRO A 257 -19.84 -18.14 -17.38
C PRO A 257 -20.00 -17.18 -18.55
N TRP A 258 -20.87 -16.19 -18.38
CA TRP A 258 -20.96 -15.05 -19.27
C TRP A 258 -19.78 -14.11 -18.98
N GLU A 259 -18.99 -13.83 -20.01
CA GLU A 259 -17.77 -13.01 -19.87
C GLU A 259 -18.10 -11.51 -19.84
N GLY A 260 -19.24 -11.09 -20.39
CA GLY A 260 -19.60 -9.68 -20.54
C GLY A 260 -19.40 -9.18 -21.96
N ILE A 261 -19.99 -8.01 -22.28
CA ILE A 261 -19.78 -7.31 -23.54
C ILE A 261 -18.40 -6.65 -23.60
N ILE A 262 -17.84 -6.23 -22.46
CA ILE A 262 -16.59 -5.44 -22.34
C ILE A 262 -15.42 -6.30 -21.80
N ALA A 263 -15.52 -7.62 -21.90
CA ALA A 263 -14.47 -8.56 -21.48
C ALA A 263 -13.13 -8.36 -22.22
#